data_AF-A0A1H9GFC2-F1
#
_entry.id   AF-A0A1H9GFC2-F1
#
_cell.length_a   1.000
_cell.length_b   1.000
_cell.length_c   1.000
_cell.angle_alpha   90.00
_cell.angle_beta   90.00
_cell.angle_gamma   90.00
#
_symmetry.space_group_name_H-M   'P 1'
#
loop_
_entity.id
_entity.type
_entity.pdbx_description
1 polymer ?
#
loop_
_entity_poly.entity_id
_entity_poly.type
_entity_poly.pdbx_seq_one_letter_code
_entity_poly.pdbx_strand_id
1 'polypeptide(L)'
;MKKLIYILVFTFLLSCDKNEVDCSAVSCLEAGIIVNLIDDASKESFLLSNMIDKATISIQNSSALALDFNIDKNTGILIIQKPSNTDTVKISIEPDTNLLISFDTSLPTSNDCCDFGELINLQIENKVFEIIDGVITIYV
;
A
#
# COMPACT_ATOMS: atom_id res chain seq x y z
N MET A 1 -33.89 33.18 -57.22
CA MET A 1 -34.82 32.61 -56.21
C MET A 1 -34.00 31.88 -55.16
N LYS A 2 -34.14 32.31 -53.89
CA LYS A 2 -33.56 31.69 -52.69
C LYS A 2 -34.10 30.27 -52.51
N LYS A 3 -33.25 29.30 -52.20
CA LYS A 3 -33.61 28.16 -51.32
C LYS A 3 -32.39 27.78 -50.47
N LEU A 4 -32.38 28.30 -49.25
CA LEU A 4 -31.66 27.77 -48.10
C LEU A 4 -32.12 26.33 -47.87
N ILE A 5 -31.20 25.37 -47.80
CA ILE A 5 -31.49 24.03 -47.29
C ILE A 5 -30.82 23.91 -45.93
N TYR A 6 -31.69 23.64 -44.95
CA TYR A 6 -31.44 23.54 -43.53
C TYR A 6 -30.63 22.30 -43.16
N ILE A 7 -29.65 22.54 -42.30
CA ILE A 7 -29.11 21.74 -41.19
C ILE A 7 -29.77 20.37 -40.95
N LEU A 8 -28.93 19.33 -40.86
CA LEU A 8 -29.15 18.23 -39.91
C LEU A 8 -27.80 17.89 -39.26
N VAL A 9 -27.47 18.69 -38.25
CA VAL A 9 -26.42 18.37 -37.28
C VAL A 9 -26.95 17.20 -36.47
N PHE A 10 -26.42 16.00 -36.72
CA PHE A 10 -26.58 14.86 -35.82
C PHE A 10 -25.71 15.12 -34.58
N THR A 11 -26.22 15.90 -33.65
CA THR A 11 -25.74 15.88 -32.27
C THR A 11 -26.09 14.52 -31.70
N PHE A 12 -25.14 13.60 -31.73
CA PHE A 12 -25.12 12.45 -30.83
C PHE A 12 -24.96 12.98 -29.41
N LEU A 13 -26.07 13.39 -28.80
CA LEU A 13 -26.19 13.48 -27.35
C LEU A 13 -26.35 12.04 -26.86
N LEU A 14 -25.24 11.30 -26.83
CA LEU A 14 -25.13 10.17 -25.92
C LEU A 14 -25.12 10.78 -24.53
N SER A 15 -26.28 10.72 -23.85
CA SER A 15 -26.31 10.73 -22.40
C SER A 15 -25.42 9.58 -21.93
N CYS A 16 -24.14 9.85 -21.69
CA CYS A 16 -23.34 9.01 -20.82
C CYS A 16 -23.96 9.14 -19.44
N ASP A 17 -24.59 8.07 -18.97
CA ASP A 17 -24.77 7.84 -17.54
C ASP A 17 -23.35 7.70 -16.95
N LYS A 18 -22.76 8.85 -16.61
CA LYS A 18 -21.39 8.94 -16.09
C LYS A 18 -21.45 8.66 -14.60
N ASN A 19 -21.22 7.43 -14.17
CA ASN A 19 -20.80 7.18 -12.78
C ASN A 19 -19.88 5.97 -12.58
N GLU A 20 -19.53 5.22 -13.63
CA GLU A 20 -18.48 4.20 -13.54
C GLU A 20 -17.17 4.78 -14.11
N VAL A 21 -16.13 4.80 -13.27
CA VAL A 21 -14.78 5.21 -13.67
C VAL A 21 -14.17 4.07 -14.49
N ASP A 22 -13.74 4.36 -15.72
CA ASP A 22 -13.05 3.38 -16.55
C ASP A 22 -11.61 3.19 -16.06
N CYS A 23 -11.38 2.06 -15.38
CA CYS A 23 -10.08 1.69 -14.81
C CYS A 23 -9.24 0.80 -15.73
N SER A 24 -9.68 0.55 -16.96
CA SER A 24 -9.03 -0.41 -17.87
C SER A 24 -7.59 -0.03 -18.27
N ALA A 25 -7.23 1.24 -18.19
CA ALA A 25 -5.90 1.76 -18.50
C ALA A 25 -5.05 2.08 -17.26
N VAL A 26 -5.60 1.95 -16.05
CA VAL A 26 -4.90 2.29 -14.80
C VAL A 26 -4.20 1.06 -14.25
N SER A 27 -2.87 1.11 -14.16
CA SER A 27 -2.09 0.12 -13.43
C SER A 27 -1.86 0.63 -12.01
N CYS A 28 -2.63 0.10 -11.06
CA CYS A 28 -2.44 0.41 -9.66
C CYS A 28 -1.28 -0.41 -9.09
N LEU A 29 -0.47 0.22 -8.24
CA LEU A 29 0.39 -0.54 -7.35
C LEU A 29 -0.52 -1.34 -6.42
N GLU A 30 -0.31 -2.65 -6.29
CA GLU A 30 -1.11 -3.48 -5.39
C GLU A 30 -1.10 -2.91 -3.96
N ALA A 31 -2.22 -3.09 -3.24
CA ALA A 31 -2.31 -2.74 -1.84
C ALA A 31 -1.18 -3.42 -1.04
N GLY A 32 -0.28 -2.63 -0.47
CA GLY A 32 0.86 -3.11 0.27
C GLY A 32 0.91 -2.53 1.68
N ILE A 33 1.61 -3.23 2.56
CA ILE A 33 1.98 -2.70 3.87
C ILE A 33 3.38 -2.10 3.73
N ILE A 34 3.48 -0.80 3.93
CA ILE A 34 4.75 -0.07 3.81
C ILE A 34 5.29 0.18 5.21
N VAL A 35 6.47 -0.35 5.50
CA VAL A 35 7.08 -0.30 6.84
C VAL A 35 8.44 0.37 6.76
N ASN A 36 8.64 1.37 7.58
CA ASN A 36 9.92 2.03 7.79
C ASN A 36 10.44 1.67 9.19
N LEU A 37 11.62 1.06 9.26
CA LEU A 37 12.25 0.70 10.53
C LEU A 37 13.33 1.72 10.86
N ILE A 38 13.15 2.43 11.95
CA ILE A 38 14.06 3.48 12.40
C ILE A 38 14.72 3.03 13.70
N ASP A 39 16.04 3.08 13.76
CA ASP A 39 16.78 2.81 14.99
C ASP A 39 16.46 3.90 16.04
N ASP A 40 16.01 3.50 17.22
CA ASP A 40 15.49 4.47 18.21
C ASP A 40 16.57 5.45 18.73
N ALA A 41 17.84 5.02 18.75
CA ALA A 41 18.93 5.83 19.27
C ALA A 41 19.46 6.85 18.26
N SER A 42 19.70 6.41 17.01
CA SER A 42 20.28 7.23 15.95
C SER A 42 19.24 7.99 15.13
N LYS A 43 17.99 7.54 15.12
CA LYS A 43 16.90 8.02 14.26
C LYS A 43 17.16 7.82 12.76
N GLU A 44 18.07 6.92 12.43
CA GLU A 44 18.41 6.55 11.05
C GLU A 44 17.69 5.26 10.63
N SER A 45 17.68 4.99 9.32
CA SER A 45 17.14 3.74 8.77
C SER A 45 17.88 2.53 9.35
N PHE A 46 17.15 1.66 10.06
CA PHE A 46 17.70 0.47 10.69
C PHE A 46 18.26 -0.50 9.64
N LEU A 47 17.55 -0.69 8.53
CA LEU A 47 17.98 -1.63 7.48
C LEU A 47 19.26 -1.15 6.78
N LEU A 48 19.35 0.15 6.45
CA LEU A 48 20.52 0.70 5.77
C LEU A 48 21.74 0.75 6.70
N SER A 49 21.55 1.22 7.93
CA SER A 49 22.65 1.38 8.89
C SER A 49 23.29 0.05 9.27
N ASN A 50 22.49 -1.02 9.33
CA ASN A 50 22.97 -2.38 9.65
C ASN A 50 23.27 -3.22 8.40
N MET A 51 23.17 -2.65 7.19
CA MET A 51 23.39 -3.36 5.92
C MET A 51 22.57 -4.65 5.80
N ILE A 52 21.31 -4.62 6.24
CA ILE A 52 20.41 -5.78 6.23
C ILE A 52 20.06 -6.14 4.78
N ASP A 53 20.29 -7.40 4.40
CA ASP A 53 19.93 -7.93 3.09
C ASP A 53 18.54 -8.55 3.11
N LYS A 54 17.88 -8.60 1.95
CA LYS A 54 16.59 -9.30 1.79
C LYS A 54 16.66 -10.75 2.26
N ALA A 55 17.79 -11.44 2.07
CA ALA A 55 17.98 -12.82 2.45
C ALA A 55 17.92 -13.07 3.97
N THR A 56 18.14 -12.05 4.80
CA THR A 56 18.10 -12.15 6.27
C THR A 56 16.75 -11.73 6.85
N ILE A 57 15.77 -11.42 5.98
CA ILE A 57 14.42 -11.04 6.37
C ILE A 57 13.44 -12.13 5.93
N SER A 58 12.61 -12.57 6.86
CA SER A 58 11.45 -13.43 6.56
C SER A 58 10.17 -12.72 6.98
N ILE A 59 9.16 -12.76 6.11
CA ILE A 59 7.86 -12.15 6.36
C ILE A 59 6.79 -13.19 6.13
N GLN A 60 5.93 -13.38 7.13
CA GLN A 60 4.84 -14.37 7.08
C GLN A 60 3.55 -13.76 7.60
N ASN A 61 2.42 -14.28 7.14
CA ASN A 61 1.12 -13.90 7.70
C ASN A 61 0.68 -14.81 8.87
N SER A 62 -0.53 -14.60 9.39
CA SER A 62 -1.09 -15.38 10.50
C SER A 62 -1.25 -16.87 10.20
N SER A 63 -1.32 -17.26 8.92
CA SER A 63 -1.39 -18.64 8.46
C SER A 63 -0.01 -19.27 8.18
N ALA A 64 1.07 -18.59 8.59
CA ALA A 64 2.47 -18.96 8.31
C ALA A 64 2.79 -19.05 6.80
N LEU A 65 2.01 -18.38 5.95
CA LEU A 65 2.33 -18.23 4.53
C LEU A 65 3.40 -17.17 4.39
N ALA A 66 4.49 -17.49 3.68
CA ALA A 66 5.51 -16.52 3.32
C ALA A 66 4.92 -15.46 2.39
N LEU A 67 5.19 -14.18 2.70
CA LEU A 67 4.74 -13.05 1.90
C LEU A 67 5.90 -12.49 1.08
N ASP A 68 5.61 -12.16 -0.17
CA ASP A 68 6.55 -11.43 -1.01
C ASP A 68 6.71 -9.99 -0.51
N PHE A 69 7.94 -9.49 -0.58
CA PHE A 69 8.28 -8.13 -0.20
C PHE A 69 9.46 -7.60 -0.99
N ASN A 70 9.65 -6.29 -0.95
CA ASN A 70 10.81 -5.60 -1.50
C ASN A 70 11.41 -4.64 -0.46
N ILE A 71 12.69 -4.31 -0.64
CA ILE A 71 13.38 -3.26 0.11
C ILE A 71 13.74 -2.17 -0.88
N ASP A 72 13.29 -0.94 -0.64
CA ASP A 72 13.87 0.22 -1.32
C ASP A 72 15.28 0.44 -0.80
N LYS A 73 16.28 0.20 -1.65
CA LYS A 73 17.70 0.27 -1.27
C LYS A 73 18.20 1.67 -0.94
N ASN A 74 17.47 2.71 -1.31
CA ASN A 74 17.86 4.09 -1.03
C ASN A 74 17.33 4.58 0.31
N THR A 75 16.19 4.05 0.75
CA THR A 75 15.49 4.50 1.97
C THR A 75 15.49 3.45 3.09
N GLY A 76 15.66 2.17 2.74
CA GLY A 76 15.50 1.05 3.65
C GLY A 76 14.04 0.76 4.00
N ILE A 77 13.09 1.26 3.21
CA ILE A 77 11.66 1.00 3.41
C ILE A 77 11.32 -0.41 2.90
N LEU A 78 10.56 -1.16 3.72
CA LEU A 78 9.96 -2.44 3.37
C LEU A 78 8.61 -2.22 2.71
N ILE A 79 8.39 -2.86 1.57
CA ILE A 79 7.12 -2.88 0.84
C ILE A 79 6.67 -4.33 0.81
N ILE A 80 5.63 -4.65 1.58
CA ILE A 80 5.14 -6.01 1.81
C ILE A 80 3.83 -6.19 1.07
N GLN A 81 3.70 -7.25 0.29
CA GLN A 81 2.44 -7.57 -0.38
C GLN A 81 1.38 -7.97 0.65
N LYS A 82 0.18 -7.38 0.54
CA LYS A 82 -0.91 -7.63 1.48
C LYS A 82 -1.81 -8.77 0.98
N PRO A 83 -1.89 -9.92 1.68
CA PRO A 83 -2.67 -11.07 1.20
C PRO A 83 -4.19 -10.95 1.45
N SER A 84 -4.62 -10.12 2.40
CA SER A 84 -6.02 -10.01 2.81
C SER A 84 -6.34 -8.63 3.43
N ASN A 85 -7.62 -8.38 3.74
CA ASN A 85 -8.02 -7.12 4.38
C ASN A 85 -7.83 -7.12 5.89
N THR A 86 -7.83 -8.28 6.53
CA THR A 86 -7.58 -8.45 7.97
C THR A 86 -6.56 -9.56 8.14
N ASP A 87 -5.42 -9.24 8.73
CA ASP A 87 -4.36 -10.22 8.99
C ASP A 87 -3.41 -9.75 10.09
N THR A 88 -2.51 -10.65 10.45
CA THR A 88 -1.30 -10.34 11.20
C THR A 88 -0.10 -10.67 10.34
N VAL A 89 0.83 -9.72 10.21
CA VAL A 89 2.13 -9.91 9.55
C VAL A 89 3.23 -9.98 10.58
N LYS A 90 4.00 -11.06 10.53
CA LYS A 90 5.22 -11.25 11.30
C LYS A 90 6.43 -10.94 10.42
N ILE A 91 7.27 -10.00 10.86
CA ILE A 91 8.54 -9.66 10.24
C ILE A 91 9.65 -10.15 11.18
N SER A 92 10.51 -11.05 10.70
CA SER A 92 11.69 -11.51 11.42
C SER A 92 12.94 -11.12 10.65
N ILE A 93 13.85 -10.39 11.29
CA ILE A 93 15.13 -9.95 10.76
C ILE A 93 16.22 -10.52 11.65
N GLU A 94 17.12 -11.30 11.06
CA GLU A 94 18.22 -11.91 11.79
C GLU A 94 19.24 -10.85 12.27
N PRO A 95 19.83 -11.01 13.47
CA PRO A 95 19.64 -12.16 14.36
C PRO A 95 18.43 -12.04 15.31
N ASP A 96 17.98 -10.82 15.67
CA ASP A 96 17.22 -10.63 16.92
C ASP A 96 15.92 -9.81 16.78
N THR A 97 15.63 -9.22 15.62
CA THR A 97 14.48 -8.31 15.49
C THR A 97 13.24 -9.07 15.03
N ASN A 98 12.19 -9.02 15.85
CA ASN A 98 10.89 -9.61 15.52
C ASN A 98 9.79 -8.57 15.73
N LEU A 99 8.93 -8.42 14.73
CA LEU A 99 7.80 -7.49 14.75
C LEU A 99 6.53 -8.26 14.40
N LEU A 100 5.45 -7.94 15.11
CA LEU A 100 4.12 -8.48 14.84
C LEU A 100 3.18 -7.30 14.62
N ILE A 101 2.62 -7.23 13.42
CA ILE A 101 1.76 -6.13 12.95
C ILE A 101 0.39 -6.72 12.63
N SER A 102 -0.61 -6.43 13.44
CA SER A 102 -2.01 -6.80 13.18
C SER A 102 -2.77 -5.60 12.63
N PHE A 103 -3.62 -5.82 11.62
CA PHE A 103 -4.33 -4.74 10.97
C PHE A 103 -5.67 -5.19 10.38
N ASP A 104 -6.52 -4.20 10.13
CA ASP A 104 -7.67 -4.27 9.24
C ASP A 104 -7.47 -3.25 8.09
N THR A 105 -8.19 -3.42 7.00
CA THR A 105 -8.25 -2.47 5.88
C THR A 105 -9.70 -2.00 5.76
N SER A 106 -9.91 -0.69 5.75
CA SER A 106 -11.24 -0.12 5.49
C SER A 106 -11.72 -0.46 4.07
N LEU A 107 -13.01 -0.28 3.82
CA LEU A 107 -13.51 -0.32 2.45
C LEU A 107 -13.04 0.94 1.71
N PRO A 108 -12.74 0.84 0.40
CA PRO A 108 -12.53 2.00 -0.46
C PRO A 108 -13.66 3.02 -0.29
N THR A 109 -13.33 4.30 -0.26
CA THR A 109 -14.30 5.40 -0.03
C THR A 109 -14.55 6.25 -1.27
N SER A 110 -13.71 6.07 -2.30
CA SER A 110 -13.81 6.73 -3.59
C SER A 110 -14.07 5.70 -4.70
N ASN A 111 -14.56 6.19 -5.84
CA ASN A 111 -14.64 5.40 -7.07
C ASN A 111 -13.33 5.47 -7.88
N ASP A 112 -12.23 5.87 -7.25
CA ASP A 112 -10.94 5.94 -7.92
C ASP A 112 -10.37 4.53 -8.11
N CYS A 113 -9.72 4.30 -9.25
CA CYS A 113 -9.26 2.98 -9.65
C CYS A 113 -8.26 2.32 -8.69
N CYS A 114 -7.56 3.11 -7.89
CA CYS A 114 -6.51 2.65 -6.97
C CYS A 114 -6.84 2.93 -5.50
N ASP A 115 -8.12 3.08 -5.18
CA ASP A 115 -8.55 3.11 -3.78
C ASP A 115 -8.67 1.67 -3.26
N PHE A 116 -7.73 1.28 -2.41
CA PHE A 116 -7.70 -0.02 -1.75
C PHE A 116 -8.16 0.04 -0.29
N GLY A 117 -8.72 1.17 0.15
CA GLY A 117 -8.96 1.47 1.55
C GLY A 117 -7.69 1.85 2.31
N GLU A 118 -7.87 2.13 3.60
CA GLU A 118 -6.82 2.56 4.51
C GLU A 118 -6.57 1.50 5.58
N LEU A 119 -5.33 1.43 6.10
CA LEU A 119 -5.03 0.59 7.26
C LEU A 119 -5.70 1.16 8.51
N ILE A 120 -6.53 0.35 9.15
CA ILE A 120 -7.24 0.69 10.39
C ILE A 120 -7.00 -0.38 11.45
N ASN A 121 -7.31 -0.07 12.70
CA ASN A 121 -7.11 -0.98 13.85
C ASN A 121 -5.68 -1.55 13.94
N LEU A 122 -4.68 -0.77 13.50
CA LEU A 122 -3.28 -1.18 13.51
C LEU A 122 -2.79 -1.41 14.94
N GLN A 123 -2.20 -2.58 15.18
CA GLN A 123 -1.57 -2.94 16.44
C GLN A 123 -0.18 -3.50 16.19
N ILE A 124 0.80 -2.98 16.91
CA ILE A 124 2.20 -3.44 16.86
C ILE A 124 2.65 -3.77 18.27
N GLU A 125 3.03 -5.02 18.51
CA GLU A 125 3.38 -5.47 19.86
C GLU A 125 4.70 -4.84 20.35
N ASN A 126 4.69 -4.29 21.57
CA ASN A 126 5.88 -3.84 22.31
C ASN A 126 6.78 -2.84 21.56
N LYS A 127 6.21 -2.05 20.63
CA LYS A 127 6.97 -1.05 19.87
C LYS A 127 6.25 0.28 19.83
N VAL A 128 7.03 1.36 19.80
CA VAL A 128 6.54 2.70 19.48
C VAL A 128 6.46 2.82 17.97
N PHE A 129 5.34 3.33 17.48
CA PHE A 129 5.13 3.51 16.05
C PHE A 129 4.28 4.75 15.77
N GLU A 130 4.40 5.22 14.53
CA GLU A 130 3.55 6.26 13.96
C GLU A 130 3.24 5.93 12.50
N ILE A 131 2.18 6.54 11.96
CA ILE A 131 1.82 6.41 10.56
C ILE A 131 1.94 7.78 9.92
N ILE A 132 2.79 7.90 8.90
CA ILE A 132 2.99 9.14 8.14
C ILE A 132 2.76 8.80 6.67
N ASP A 133 1.79 9.44 6.04
CA ASP A 133 1.45 9.24 4.62
C ASP A 133 1.28 7.76 4.21
N GLY A 134 0.65 6.97 5.07
CA GLY A 134 0.43 5.53 4.83
C GLY A 134 1.64 4.62 5.09
N VAL A 135 2.77 5.19 5.52
CA VAL A 135 3.97 4.44 5.93
C VAL A 135 3.95 4.22 7.43
N ILE A 136 4.03 2.95 7.85
CA ILE A 136 4.16 2.56 9.25
C ILE A 136 5.62 2.73 9.66
N THR A 137 5.92 3.75 10.46
CA THR A 137 7.26 3.97 11.02
C THR A 137 7.35 3.33 12.40
N ILE A 138 8.24 2.35 12.55
CA ILE A 138 8.44 1.59 13.80
C ILE A 138 9.83 1.89 14.32
N TYR A 139 9.90 2.31 15.59
CA TYR A 139 11.17 2.57 16.28
C TYR A 139 11.67 1.26 16.91
N VAL A 140 12.78 0.74 16.38
CA VAL A 140 13.33 -0.57 16.75
C VAL A 140 14.48 -0.49 17.72
#